data_AF-A0A954RCC5-F1
#
_entry.id   AF-A0A954RCC5-F1
#
_cell.length_a   1.000
_cell.length_b   1.000
_cell.length_c   1.000
_cell.angle_alpha   90.00
_cell.angle_beta   90.00
_cell.angle_gamma   90.00
#
_symmetry.space_group_name_H-M   'P 1'
#
loop_
_entity.id
_entity.type
_entity.pdbx_description
1 polymer ?
#
loop_
_entity_poly.entity_id
_entity_poly.type
_entity_poly.pdbx_seq_one_letter_code
_entity_poly.pdbx_strand_id
1 'polypeptide(L)'
;MDTAERLHRIDLLLSHVWMVRTFLKHSEEAEEDDELRDVHRALYDYAHALGPAEASGDAEAYLKQARKKLSKLRRATELFVEIQ
;
A
#
# COMPACT_ATOMS: atom_id res chain seq x y z
N MET A 1 -11.42 0.27 -20.08
CA MET A 1 -11.08 -0.47 -18.86
C MET A 1 -12.23 -0.33 -17.90
N ASP A 2 -12.93 -1.42 -17.62
CA ASP A 2 -14.03 -1.42 -16.65
C ASP A 2 -13.48 -1.35 -15.20
N THR A 3 -14.37 -1.26 -14.22
CA THR A 3 -13.99 -1.15 -12.80
C THR A 3 -13.34 -2.42 -12.26
N ALA A 4 -13.75 -3.60 -12.73
CA ALA A 4 -13.19 -4.88 -12.30
C ALA A 4 -11.75 -5.06 -12.81
N GLU A 5 -11.49 -4.73 -14.07
CA GLU A 5 -10.16 -4.74 -14.68
C GLU A 5 -9.23 -3.73 -13.99
N ARG A 6 -9.75 -2.56 -13.59
CA ARG A 6 -9.01 -1.58 -12.78
C ARG A 6 -8.64 -2.10 -11.40
N LEU A 7 -9.58 -2.75 -10.71
CA LEU A 7 -9.32 -3.40 -9.43
C LEU A 7 -8.20 -4.43 -9.60
N HIS A 8 -8.33 -5.36 -10.55
CA HIS A 8 -7.37 -6.43 -10.74
C HIS A 8 -5.96 -5.91 -11.04
N ARG A 9 -5.85 -4.86 -11.87
CA ARG A 9 -4.55 -4.23 -12.14
C ARG A 9 -3.94 -3.56 -10.90
N ILE A 10 -4.75 -2.89 -10.07
CA ILE A 10 -4.25 -2.27 -8.83
C ILE A 10 -3.85 -3.34 -7.83
N ASP A 11 -4.62 -4.40 -7.72
CA ASP A 11 -4.36 -5.51 -6.83
C ASP A 11 -3.04 -6.23 -7.17
N LEU A 12 -2.82 -6.49 -8.47
CA LEU A 12 -1.55 -7.03 -8.96
C LEU A 12 -0.37 -6.11 -8.59
N LEU A 13 -0.50 -4.80 -8.74
CA LEU A 13 0.54 -3.85 -8.34
C LEU A 13 0.76 -3.84 -6.82
N LEU A 14 -0.31 -4.00 -6.04
CA LEU A 14 -0.22 -4.08 -4.58
C LEU A 14 0.46 -5.34 -4.09
N SER A 15 0.42 -6.44 -4.85
CA SER A 15 1.22 -7.63 -4.52
C SER A 15 2.71 -7.32 -4.44
N HIS A 16 3.23 -6.45 -5.33
CA HIS A 16 4.63 -6.00 -5.28
C HIS A 16 4.89 -5.08 -4.09
N VAL A 17 3.95 -4.18 -3.79
CA VAL A 17 4.05 -3.30 -2.61
C VAL A 17 4.06 -4.12 -1.32
N TRP A 18 3.27 -5.20 -1.27
CA TRP A 18 3.21 -6.12 -0.14
C TRP A 18 4.55 -6.85 0.08
N MET A 19 5.21 -7.26 -1.01
CA MET A 19 6.55 -7.83 -0.96
C MET A 19 7.56 -6.84 -0.37
N VAL A 20 7.58 -5.58 -0.86
CA VAL A 20 8.47 -4.53 -0.33
C VAL A 20 8.19 -4.26 1.15
N ARG A 21 6.92 -4.12 1.52
CA ARG A 21 6.50 -3.96 2.92
C ARG A 21 6.99 -5.12 3.78
N THR A 22 6.92 -6.34 3.27
CA THR A 22 7.35 -7.53 4.00
C THR A 22 8.86 -7.56 4.18
N PHE A 23 9.62 -7.13 3.17
CA PHE A 23 11.07 -6.96 3.29
C PHE A 23 11.41 -5.93 4.37
N LEU A 24 10.86 -4.71 4.26
CA LEU A 24 11.11 -3.62 5.20
C LEU A 24 10.69 -3.95 6.64
N LYS A 25 9.56 -4.62 6.84
CA LYS A 25 9.10 -4.99 8.19
C LYS A 25 10.12 -5.88 8.93
N HIS A 26 10.87 -6.70 8.20
CA HIS A 26 11.81 -7.66 8.78
C HIS A 26 13.27 -7.23 8.60
N SER A 27 13.53 -5.99 8.17
CA SER A 27 14.89 -5.46 8.20
C SER A 27 15.25 -5.01 9.62
N GLU A 28 16.47 -5.29 10.03
CA GLU A 28 17.02 -4.81 11.32
C GLU A 28 17.00 -3.27 11.37
N GLU A 29 17.21 -2.62 10.21
CA GLU A 29 17.14 -1.15 10.06
C GLU A 29 15.79 -0.58 10.52
N ALA A 30 14.66 -1.22 10.22
CA ALA A 30 13.34 -0.74 10.63
C ALA A 30 13.06 -0.92 12.14
N GLU A 31 13.89 -1.71 12.84
CA GLU A 31 13.83 -1.81 14.30
C GLU A 31 14.41 -0.55 14.96
N GLU A 32 15.42 0.07 14.35
CA GLU A 32 16.15 1.22 14.89
C GLU A 32 15.75 2.56 14.24
N ASP A 33 15.25 2.53 13.01
CA ASP A 33 14.82 3.70 12.23
C ASP A 33 13.30 3.86 12.26
N ASP A 34 12.83 4.85 13.03
CA ASP A 34 11.41 5.17 13.17
C ASP A 34 10.77 5.65 11.85
N GLU A 35 11.52 6.33 10.97
CA GLU A 35 11.03 6.83 9.69
C GLU A 35 10.85 5.68 8.69
N LEU A 36 11.82 4.76 8.62
CA LEU A 36 11.69 3.54 7.81
C LEU A 36 10.54 2.64 8.30
N ARG A 37 10.34 2.59 9.62
CA ARG A 37 9.20 1.89 10.22
C ARG A 37 7.86 2.47 9.76
N ASP A 38 7.76 3.79 9.69
CA ASP A 38 6.57 4.49 9.23
C ASP A 38 6.27 4.22 7.75
N VAL A 39 7.30 4.04 6.91
CA VAL A 39 7.11 3.61 5.51
C VAL A 39 6.39 2.27 5.46
N HIS A 40 6.92 1.22 6.08
CA HIS A 40 6.32 -0.12 5.96
C HIS A 40 4.94 -0.21 6.65
N ARG A 41 4.68 0.62 7.66
CA ARG A 41 3.36 0.77 8.28
C ARG A 41 2.37 1.43 7.32
N ALA A 42 2.76 2.52 6.66
CA ALA A 42 1.90 3.18 5.67
C ALA A 42 1.55 2.27 4.49
N LEU A 43 2.50 1.44 4.02
CA LEU A 43 2.23 0.43 2.99
C LEU A 43 1.19 -0.61 3.46
N TYR A 44 1.33 -1.08 4.70
CA TYR A 44 0.36 -2.00 5.31
C TYR A 44 -1.03 -1.38 5.42
N ASP A 45 -1.13 -0.16 5.97
CA ASP A 45 -2.40 0.54 6.17
C ASP A 45 -3.13 0.81 4.85
N TYR A 46 -2.39 1.08 3.77
CA TYR A 46 -2.96 1.23 2.44
C TYR A 46 -3.55 -0.09 1.94
N ALA A 47 -2.77 -1.17 1.93
CA ALA A 47 -3.22 -2.48 1.45
C ALA A 47 -4.36 -3.04 2.31
N HIS A 48 -4.22 -2.99 3.63
CA HIS A 48 -5.23 -3.47 4.58
C HIS A 48 -6.57 -2.74 4.42
N ALA A 49 -6.55 -1.44 4.13
CA ALA A 49 -7.78 -0.67 3.92
C ALA A 49 -8.56 -1.05 2.66
N LEU A 50 -7.93 -1.74 1.69
CA LEU A 50 -8.58 -2.18 0.45
C LEU A 50 -9.15 -3.60 0.56
N GLY A 51 -8.56 -4.43 1.43
CA GLY A 51 -8.94 -5.84 1.62
C GLY A 51 -10.44 -6.09 1.84
N PRO A 52 -11.18 -5.28 2.62
CA PRO A 52 -12.63 -5.49 2.78
C PRO A 52 -13.42 -5.38 1.47
N ALA A 53 -13.10 -4.38 0.63
CA ALA A 53 -13.78 -4.18 -0.64
C ALA A 53 -13.40 -5.28 -1.65
N GLU A 54 -12.12 -5.65 -1.67
CA GLU A 54 -11.59 -6.76 -2.48
C GLU A 54 -12.29 -8.08 -2.15
N ALA A 55 -12.36 -8.45 -0.87
CA ALA A 55 -12.97 -9.69 -0.40
C ALA A 55 -14.47 -9.77 -0.70
N SER A 56 -15.15 -8.62 -0.78
CA SER A 56 -16.57 -8.53 -1.15
C SER A 56 -16.82 -8.45 -2.66
N GLY A 57 -15.79 -8.34 -3.49
CA GLY A 57 -15.90 -8.13 -4.93
C GLY A 57 -16.43 -6.74 -5.34
N ASP A 58 -16.47 -5.78 -4.41
CA ASP A 58 -16.98 -4.42 -4.67
C ASP A 58 -15.90 -3.55 -5.32
N ALA A 59 -15.86 -3.59 -6.65
CA ALA A 59 -14.89 -2.83 -7.44
C ALA A 59 -15.04 -1.31 -7.28
N GLU A 60 -16.24 -0.79 -7.08
CA GLU A 60 -16.43 0.66 -6.91
C GLU A 60 -15.92 1.14 -5.56
N ALA A 61 -16.24 0.43 -4.48
CA ALA A 61 -15.74 0.73 -3.15
C ALA A 61 -14.21 0.61 -3.09
N TYR A 62 -13.65 -0.43 -3.71
CA TYR A 62 -12.20 -0.63 -3.81
C TYR A 62 -11.53 0.58 -4.47
N LEU A 63 -11.99 0.98 -5.67
CA LEU A 63 -11.40 2.09 -6.41
C LEU A 63 -11.57 3.44 -5.70
N LYS A 64 -12.72 3.66 -5.05
CA LYS A 64 -12.96 4.85 -4.24
C LYS A 64 -11.98 4.94 -3.08
N GLN A 65 -11.77 3.83 -2.37
CA GLN A 65 -10.87 3.77 -1.22
C GLN A 65 -9.40 3.90 -1.64
N ALA A 66 -8.99 3.22 -2.72
CA ALA A 66 -7.65 3.32 -3.29
C ALA A 66 -7.34 4.77 -3.68
N ARG A 67 -8.26 5.44 -4.38
CA ARG A 67 -8.10 6.86 -4.74
C ARG A 67 -8.04 7.76 -3.51
N LYS A 68 -8.92 7.56 -2.52
CA LYS A 68 -8.96 8.36 -1.29
C LYS A 68 -7.64 8.28 -0.51
N LYS A 69 -7.00 7.11 -0.48
CA LYS A 69 -5.77 6.87 0.27
C LYS A 69 -4.49 7.05 -0.54
N LEU A 70 -4.58 7.30 -1.85
CA LEU A 70 -3.42 7.39 -2.75
C LEU A 70 -2.41 8.46 -2.30
N SER A 71 -2.86 9.57 -1.73
CA SER A 71 -1.96 10.61 -1.19
C SER A 71 -1.07 10.10 -0.06
N LYS A 72 -1.56 9.18 0.77
CA LYS A 72 -0.77 8.56 1.85
C LYS A 72 0.28 7.61 1.30
N LEU A 73 -0.08 6.82 0.28
CA LEU A 73 0.88 5.96 -0.41
C LEU A 73 1.99 6.78 -1.07
N ARG A 74 1.65 7.90 -1.72
CA ARG A 74 2.63 8.83 -2.29
C ARG A 74 3.56 9.41 -1.24
N ARG A 75 3.01 9.86 -0.10
CA ARG A 75 3.84 10.40 0.99
C ARG A 75 4.79 9.36 1.57
N ALA A 76 4.38 8.09 1.66
CA ALA A 76 5.26 7.01 2.09
C ALA A 76 6.42 6.80 1.09
N THR A 77 6.15 6.92 -0.22
CA THR A 77 7.20 6.89 -1.24
C THR A 77 8.15 8.08 -1.14
N GLU A 78 7.62 9.29 -0.93
CA GLU A 78 8.43 10.50 -0.73
C GLU A 78 9.33 10.36 0.50
N LEU A 79 8.77 9.95 1.64
CA LEU A 79 9.53 9.71 2.86
C LEU A 79 10.63 8.67 2.62
N PHE A 80 10.30 7.54 1.98
CA PHE A 80 11.28 6.53 1.65
C PHE A 80 12.44 7.10 0.83
N VAL A 81 12.16 7.95 -0.16
CA VAL A 81 13.20 8.63 -0.96
C VAL A 81 13.99 9.67 -0.16
N GLU A 82 13.35 10.40 0.75
CA GLU A 82 13.96 11.42 1.61
C GLU A 82 14.98 10.81 2.60
N ILE A 83 14.78 9.56 3.04
CA ILE A 83 15.62 8.87 4.04
C ILE A 83 16.66 7.91 3.44
N GLN A 84 16.79 7.82 2.11
CA GLN A 84 17.92 7.13 1.45
C GLN A 84 19.10 8.07 1.22
#